data_AF-A0A9D9LMD7-F1
#
_entry.id   AF-A0A9D9LMD7-F1
#
_cell.length_a   1.000
_cell.length_b   1.000
_cell.length_c   1.000
_cell.angle_alpha   90.00
_cell.angle_beta   90.00
_cell.angle_gamma   90.00
#
_symmetry.space_group_name_H-M   'P 1'
#
loop_
_entity.id
_entity.type
_entity.pdbx_description
1 polymer ?
#
loop_
_entity_poly.entity_id
_entity_poly.type
_entity_poly.pdbx_seq_one_letter_code
_entity_poly.pdbx_strand_id
1 'polypeptide(L)'
;PYNCVLLNNTEREFVELTHQIKGWLLAEQGYFRLWDSYDKKYFRLGSYSDEVDIEQELRDLGEVKLSFNCKPFKYSFEGQQPVVFTAAGTLYNAEFYPSAPYIKITGSGTVTLTVNNDSFTFTDIDEYIEVDSDIMNAYKGIQPQNNKMSGAAFPTLLPGSNAISWVGDVTQLEIVPRWCCL
;
A
#
# COMPACT_ATOMS: atom_id res chain seq x y z
N PRO A 1 8.41 0.03 -19.78
CA PRO A 1 9.77 0.61 -19.71
C PRO A 1 9.66 2.11 -19.95
N TYR A 2 10.32 2.91 -19.12
CA TYR A 2 10.42 4.35 -19.27
C TYR A 2 11.65 4.65 -20.12
N ASN A 3 11.45 5.36 -21.23
CA ASN A 3 12.55 5.89 -22.02
C ASN A 3 12.64 7.38 -21.67
N CYS A 4 13.74 7.78 -21.04
CA CYS A 4 13.92 9.13 -20.55
C CYS A 4 15.10 9.79 -21.27
N VAL A 5 14.90 11.03 -21.69
CA VAL A 5 15.98 11.90 -22.16
C VAL A 5 16.45 12.73 -20.97
N LEU A 6 17.76 12.73 -20.74
CA LEU A 6 18.45 13.49 -19.72
C LEU A 6 19.02 14.75 -20.36
N LEU A 7 18.65 15.92 -19.83
CA LEU A 7 19.21 17.21 -20.22
C LEU A 7 19.95 17.81 -19.03
N ASN A 8 21.26 18.00 -19.17
CA ASN A 8 22.07 18.72 -18.20
C ASN A 8 21.92 20.22 -18.42
N ASN A 9 21.23 20.90 -17.51
CA ASN A 9 21.09 22.35 -17.48
C ASN A 9 21.88 22.99 -16.32
N THR A 10 22.88 22.27 -15.79
CA THR A 10 23.67 22.67 -14.63
C THR A 10 25.13 22.89 -15.02
N GLU A 11 25.93 23.44 -14.09
CA GLU A 11 27.39 23.58 -14.28
C GLU A 11 28.16 22.28 -13.98
N ARG A 12 27.48 21.22 -13.52
CA ARG A 12 28.11 19.94 -13.17
C ARG A 12 28.41 19.12 -14.42
N GLU A 13 29.45 18.31 -14.34
CA GLU A 13 29.77 17.34 -15.38
C GLU A 13 28.68 16.27 -15.49
N PHE A 14 28.35 15.85 -16.71
CA PHE A 14 27.30 14.86 -16.97
C PHE A 14 27.52 13.55 -16.19
N VAL A 15 28.78 13.12 -16.04
CA VAL A 15 29.16 11.93 -15.29
C VAL A 15 28.78 12.03 -13.80
N GLU A 16 28.89 13.21 -13.20
CA GLU A 16 28.52 13.42 -11.79
C GLU A 16 27.00 13.27 -11.60
N LEU A 17 26.21 13.82 -12.53
CA LEU A 17 24.76 13.70 -12.52
C LEU A 17 24.32 12.25 -12.73
N THR A 18 24.97 11.52 -13.64
CA THR A 18 24.77 10.09 -13.85
C THR A 18 24.99 9.30 -12.56
N HIS A 19 26.08 9.55 -11.84
CA HIS A 19 26.32 8.89 -10.55
C HIS A 19 25.24 9.22 -9.51
N GLN A 20 24.73 10.45 -9.47
CA GLN A 20 23.65 10.82 -8.55
C GLN A 20 22.33 10.09 -8.89
N ILE A 21 21.98 9.99 -10.17
CA ILE A 21 20.79 9.24 -10.62
C ILE A 21 20.92 7.76 -10.23
N LYS A 22 22.08 7.14 -10.49
CA LYS A 22 22.35 5.74 -10.11
C LYS A 22 22.28 5.55 -8.60
N GLY A 23 22.90 6.45 -7.84
CA GLY A 23 22.88 6.43 -6.38
C GLY A 23 21.46 6.55 -5.83
N TRP A 24 20.64 7.44 -6.37
CA TRP A 24 19.25 7.59 -5.96
C TRP A 24 18.39 6.35 -6.30
N LEU A 25 18.53 5.81 -7.51
CA LEU A 25 17.77 4.62 -7.95
C LEU A 25 18.13 3.36 -7.15
N LEU A 26 19.40 3.22 -6.74
CA LEU A 26 19.94 2.00 -6.14
C LEU A 26 20.24 2.13 -4.63
N ALA A 27 19.91 3.26 -4.00
CA ALA A 27 20.19 3.51 -2.58
C ALA A 27 19.49 2.52 -1.66
N GLU A 28 18.26 2.13 -1.98
CA GLU A 28 17.43 1.28 -1.14
C GLU A 28 16.84 0.11 -1.94
N GLN A 29 16.77 -1.05 -1.31
CA GLN A 29 16.10 -2.22 -1.87
C GLN A 29 14.69 -2.32 -1.32
N GLY A 30 13.71 -2.49 -2.21
CA GLY A 30 12.32 -2.65 -1.81
C GLY A 30 11.36 -2.26 -2.91
N TYR A 31 10.07 -2.30 -2.57
CA TYR A 31 9.00 -1.80 -3.42
C TYR A 31 8.62 -0.38 -3.00
N PHE A 32 8.68 0.55 -3.96
CA PHE A 32 8.35 1.95 -3.76
C PHE A 32 7.16 2.34 -4.63
N ARG A 33 6.50 3.44 -4.27
CA ARG A 33 5.40 3.98 -5.07
C ARG A 33 5.96 4.54 -6.39
N LEU A 34 5.43 4.03 -7.48
CA LEU A 34 5.71 4.48 -8.84
C LEU A 34 4.39 4.89 -9.48
N TRP A 35 4.26 6.14 -9.90
CA TRP A 35 3.05 6.64 -10.54
C TRP A 35 3.39 7.60 -11.67
N ASP A 36 2.48 7.64 -12.63
CA ASP A 36 2.58 8.52 -13.78
C ASP A 36 1.74 9.78 -13.57
N SER A 37 2.22 10.91 -14.07
CA SER A 37 1.49 12.19 -13.93
C SER A 37 0.16 12.23 -14.69
N TYR A 38 -0.01 11.38 -15.72
CA TYR A 38 -1.24 11.26 -16.49
C TYR A 38 -2.29 10.37 -15.78
N ASP A 39 -1.87 9.44 -14.92
CA ASP A 39 -2.75 8.59 -14.12
C ASP A 39 -2.72 9.05 -12.65
N LYS A 40 -3.48 10.10 -12.35
CA LYS A 40 -3.51 10.72 -11.01
C LYS A 40 -4.23 9.89 -9.95
N LYS A 41 -4.88 8.80 -10.34
CA LYS A 41 -5.72 7.99 -9.43
C LYS A 41 -4.96 6.81 -8.85
N TYR A 42 -3.96 6.30 -9.57
CA TYR A 42 -3.31 5.05 -9.23
C TYR A 42 -1.80 5.14 -9.17
N PHE A 43 -1.20 4.25 -8.38
CA PHE A 43 0.22 3.99 -8.37
C PHE A 43 0.48 2.48 -8.45
N ARG A 44 1.68 2.08 -8.86
CA ARG A 44 2.21 0.72 -8.73
C ARG A 44 3.22 0.67 -7.61
N LEU A 45 3.42 -0.51 -7.05
CA LEU A 45 4.57 -0.80 -6.22
C LEU A 45 5.66 -1.37 -7.13
N GLY A 46 6.71 -0.60 -7.37
CA GLY A 46 7.83 -0.95 -8.25
C GLY A 46 9.14 -1.05 -7.47
N SER A 47 9.95 -2.04 -7.79
CA SER A 47 11.34 -2.13 -7.38
C SER A 47 12.25 -1.95 -8.59
N TYR A 48 13.47 -1.47 -8.35
CA TYR A 48 14.49 -1.35 -9.36
C TYR A 48 15.74 -2.11 -8.88
N SER A 49 16.17 -3.09 -9.65
CA SER A 49 17.30 -3.96 -9.31
C SER A 49 18.21 -4.24 -10.51
N ASP A 50 17.92 -3.63 -11.65
CA ASP A 50 18.69 -3.79 -12.87
C ASP A 50 19.88 -2.84 -12.89
N GLU A 51 20.82 -3.09 -13.80
CA GLU A 51 21.89 -2.13 -14.08
C GLU A 51 21.30 -0.87 -14.72
N VAL A 52 21.66 0.29 -14.17
CA VAL A 52 21.31 1.59 -14.76
C VAL A 52 22.36 1.91 -15.83
N ASP A 53 22.02 1.69 -17.09
CA ASP A 53 22.84 2.12 -18.23
C ASP A 53 22.38 3.50 -18.71
N ILE A 54 23.27 4.48 -18.61
CA ILE A 54 23.02 5.86 -19.01
C ILE A 54 24.02 6.18 -20.11
N GLU A 55 23.50 6.37 -21.32
CA GLU A 55 24.30 6.67 -22.50
C GLU A 55 24.35 8.19 -22.71
N GLN A 56 25.55 8.75 -22.84
CA GLN A 56 25.74 10.16 -23.14
C GLN A 56 25.86 10.34 -24.66
N GLU A 57 24.86 10.97 -25.27
CA GLU A 57 24.79 11.21 -26.72
C GLU A 57 25.52 12.51 -27.12
N LEU A 58 25.36 13.56 -26.32
CA LEU A 58 26.04 14.85 -26.49
C LEU A 58 26.54 15.35 -25.13
N ARG A 59 27.32 16.43 -25.15
CA ARG A 59 27.90 17.03 -23.93
C ARG A 59 26.90 17.16 -22.78
N ASP A 60 25.71 17.65 -23.08
CA ASP A 60 24.68 17.94 -22.10
C ASP A 60 23.42 17.08 -22.27
N LEU A 61 23.47 16.05 -23.12
CA LEU A 61 22.31 15.23 -23.45
C LEU A 61 22.66 13.74 -23.37
N GLY A 62 21.79 12.97 -22.75
CA GLY A 62 21.88 11.51 -22.74
C GLY A 62 20.53 10.85 -22.64
N GLU A 63 20.53 9.53 -22.66
CA GLU A 63 19.33 8.72 -22.62
C GLU A 63 19.46 7.63 -21.56
N VAL A 64 18.32 7.25 -20.97
CA VAL A 64 18.25 6.15 -20.03
C VAL A 64 16.94 5.40 -20.21
N LYS A 65 17.05 4.07 -20.16
CA LYS A 65 15.89 3.17 -20.21
C LYS A 65 15.71 2.48 -18.87
N LEU A 66 14.59 2.74 -18.21
CA LEU A 66 14.27 2.20 -16.89
C LEU A 66 13.14 1.17 -16.98
N SER A 67 13.39 -0.04 -16.50
CA SER A 67 12.39 -1.09 -16.37
C SER A 67 12.25 -1.45 -14.89
N PHE A 68 11.10 -1.10 -14.29
CA PHE A 68 10.81 -1.43 -12.91
C PHE A 68 10.10 -2.79 -12.83
N ASN A 69 10.52 -3.63 -11.88
CA ASN A 69 9.78 -4.81 -11.52
C ASN A 69 8.61 -4.40 -10.62
N CYS A 70 7.39 -4.54 -11.12
CA CYS A 70 6.18 -4.09 -10.41
C CYS A 70 5.40 -5.28 -9.84
N LYS A 71 4.80 -5.08 -8.66
CA LYS A 71 3.68 -5.91 -8.21
C LYS A 71 2.56 -5.89 -9.29
N PRO A 72 1.79 -6.98 -9.41
CA PRO A 72 0.82 -7.15 -10.50
C PRO A 72 -0.30 -6.10 -10.50
N PHE A 73 -0.69 -5.61 -9.31
CA PHE A 73 -1.77 -4.64 -9.18
C PHE A 73 -1.27 -3.19 -9.17
N LYS A 74 -2.13 -2.31 -9.68
CA LYS A 74 -2.18 -0.90 -9.32
C LYS A 74 -2.98 -0.72 -8.04
N TYR A 75 -2.70 0.35 -7.31
CA TYR A 75 -3.36 0.71 -6.06
C TYR A 75 -3.91 2.13 -6.19
N SER A 76 -5.15 2.33 -5.75
CA SER A 76 -5.77 3.65 -5.74
C SER A 76 -5.19 4.51 -4.62
N PHE A 77 -4.88 5.79 -4.92
CA PHE A 77 -4.52 6.76 -3.89
C PHE A 77 -5.66 7.01 -2.89
N GLU A 78 -6.91 6.98 -3.37
CA GLU A 78 -8.10 7.08 -2.52
C GLU A 78 -8.18 5.88 -1.56
N GLY A 79 -7.88 4.68 -2.07
CA GLY A 79 -7.82 3.46 -1.27
C GLY A 79 -6.72 3.46 -0.20
N GLN A 80 -5.77 4.40 -0.24
CA GLN A 80 -4.77 4.55 0.83
C GLN A 80 -5.20 5.52 1.93
N GLN A 81 -6.33 6.21 1.78
CA GLN A 81 -6.84 7.11 2.81
C GLN A 81 -7.57 6.31 3.89
N PRO A 82 -7.30 6.56 5.18
CA PRO A 82 -8.02 5.91 6.26
C PRO A 82 -9.48 6.39 6.31
N VAL A 83 -10.40 5.44 6.49
CA VAL A 83 -11.81 5.70 6.74
C VAL A 83 -12.14 5.29 8.17
N VAL A 84 -12.75 6.21 8.91
CA VAL A 84 -13.07 6.04 10.33
C VAL A 84 -14.55 5.70 10.51
N PHE A 85 -14.82 4.68 11.31
CA PHE A 85 -16.15 4.25 11.72
C PHE A 85 -16.27 4.36 13.25
N THR A 86 -17.33 5.02 13.71
CA THR A 86 -17.79 5.02 15.12
C THR A 86 -19.15 4.33 15.28
N ALA A 87 -19.72 3.88 14.18
CA ALA A 87 -20.91 3.04 14.09
C ALA A 87 -20.81 2.15 12.84
N ALA A 88 -21.63 1.10 12.76
CA ALA A 88 -21.69 0.24 11.58
C ALA A 88 -21.99 1.04 10.31
N GLY A 89 -21.46 0.58 9.18
CA GLY A 89 -21.58 1.29 7.91
C GLY A 89 -21.12 0.46 6.72
N THR A 90 -20.86 1.11 5.60
CA THR A 90 -20.48 0.46 4.35
C THR A 90 -19.29 1.15 3.69
N LEU A 91 -18.40 0.36 3.10
CA LEU A 91 -17.36 0.83 2.17
C LEU A 91 -17.69 0.35 0.76
N TYR A 92 -17.58 1.24 -0.23
CA TYR A 92 -17.76 0.87 -1.63
C TYR A 92 -16.41 0.75 -2.32
N ASN A 93 -16.03 -0.47 -2.68
CA ASN A 93 -14.88 -0.73 -3.55
C ASN A 93 -15.32 -0.52 -4.99
N ALA A 94 -14.90 0.60 -5.59
CA ALA A 94 -15.21 0.91 -7.00
C ALA A 94 -14.37 0.08 -8.00
N GLU A 95 -13.37 -0.66 -7.52
CA GLU A 95 -12.52 -1.50 -8.35
C GLU A 95 -13.10 -2.90 -8.54
N PHE A 96 -12.55 -3.62 -9.52
CA PHE A 96 -13.00 -4.97 -9.89
C PHE A 96 -12.26 -6.10 -9.15
N TYR A 97 -11.37 -5.77 -8.22
CA TYR A 97 -10.57 -6.75 -7.48
C TYR A 97 -10.79 -6.66 -5.98
N PRO A 98 -10.77 -7.81 -5.26
CA PRO A 98 -10.72 -7.80 -3.81
C PRO A 98 -9.47 -7.12 -3.30
N SER A 99 -9.59 -6.29 -2.26
CA SER A 99 -8.45 -5.67 -1.60
C SER A 99 -8.21 -6.23 -0.20
N ALA A 100 -6.95 -6.22 0.21
CA ALA A 100 -6.49 -6.63 1.52
C ALA A 100 -6.30 -5.39 2.42
N PRO A 101 -7.31 -5.00 3.22
CA PRO A 101 -7.24 -3.78 4.02
C PRO A 101 -6.23 -3.88 5.17
N TYR A 102 -5.86 -2.71 5.69
CA TYR A 102 -5.40 -2.58 7.07
C TYR A 102 -6.56 -2.09 7.94
N ILE A 103 -6.71 -2.64 9.14
CA ILE A 103 -7.78 -2.30 10.08
C ILE A 103 -7.17 -2.09 11.46
N LYS A 104 -7.46 -0.95 12.08
CA LYS A 104 -7.17 -0.68 13.48
C LYS A 104 -8.47 -0.59 14.27
N ILE A 105 -8.60 -1.43 15.28
CA ILE A 105 -9.76 -1.49 16.18
C ILE A 105 -9.33 -0.89 17.51
N THR A 106 -9.90 0.25 17.88
CA THR A 106 -9.69 0.91 19.18
C THR A 106 -10.86 0.56 20.09
N GLY A 107 -10.57 -0.10 21.20
CA GLY A 107 -11.57 -0.73 22.07
C GLY A 107 -10.93 -1.59 23.15
N SER A 108 -11.75 -2.36 23.85
CA SER A 108 -11.26 -3.23 24.91
C SER A 108 -12.03 -4.55 25.03
N GLY A 109 -11.39 -5.56 25.61
CA GLY A 109 -12.00 -6.88 25.82
C GLY A 109 -12.20 -7.67 24.53
N THR A 110 -13.32 -8.38 24.43
CA THR A 110 -13.62 -9.22 23.27
C THR A 110 -14.45 -8.44 22.25
N VAL A 111 -13.98 -8.42 21.01
CA VAL A 111 -14.65 -7.77 19.87
C VAL A 111 -14.80 -8.77 18.73
N THR A 112 -15.99 -8.83 18.13
CA THR A 112 -16.21 -9.53 16.87
C THR A 112 -16.46 -8.52 15.78
N LEU A 113 -15.53 -8.40 14.83
CA LEU A 113 -15.69 -7.62 13.61
C LEU A 113 -16.35 -8.49 12.54
N THR A 114 -17.38 -7.98 11.89
CA THR A 114 -18.02 -8.61 10.74
C THR A 114 -17.82 -7.75 9.50
N VAL A 115 -17.19 -8.34 8.49
CA VAL A 115 -17.01 -7.76 7.15
C VAL A 115 -17.80 -8.62 6.18
N ASN A 116 -18.87 -8.08 5.61
CA ASN A 116 -19.86 -8.82 4.85
C ASN A 116 -20.44 -9.99 5.66
N ASN A 117 -20.15 -11.23 5.24
CA ASN A 117 -20.62 -12.46 5.88
C ASN A 117 -19.52 -13.12 6.73
N ASP A 118 -18.29 -12.59 6.70
CA ASP A 118 -17.16 -13.14 7.43
C ASP A 118 -17.00 -12.45 8.78
N SER A 119 -16.74 -13.24 9.82
CA SER A 119 -16.57 -12.77 11.20
C SER A 119 -15.18 -13.08 11.72
N PHE A 120 -14.60 -12.09 12.39
CA PHE A 120 -13.26 -12.12 12.97
C PHE A 120 -13.37 -11.74 14.44
N THR A 121 -13.02 -12.66 15.33
CA THR A 121 -13.07 -12.44 16.78
C THR A 121 -11.68 -12.09 17.29
N PHE A 122 -11.62 -11.05 18.10
CA PHE A 122 -10.44 -10.54 18.77
C PHE A 122 -10.67 -10.62 20.28
N THR A 123 -9.85 -11.37 21.00
CA THR A 123 -9.97 -11.53 22.45
C THR A 123 -8.96 -10.67 23.17
N ASP A 124 -9.28 -10.22 24.39
CA ASP A 124 -8.36 -9.49 25.27
C ASP A 124 -7.67 -8.30 24.57
N ILE A 125 -8.43 -7.52 23.79
CA ILE A 125 -7.95 -6.23 23.28
C ILE A 125 -7.67 -5.32 24.47
N ASP A 126 -6.47 -4.75 24.47
CA ASP A 126 -6.02 -3.74 25.41
C ASP A 126 -5.82 -2.44 24.62
N GLU A 127 -6.73 -1.48 24.77
CA GLU A 127 -6.82 -0.19 24.04
C GLU A 127 -7.02 -0.28 22.53
N TYR A 128 -6.21 -1.06 21.82
CA TYR A 128 -6.35 -1.29 20.39
C TYR A 128 -5.65 -2.57 19.92
N ILE A 129 -6.05 -3.03 18.74
CA ILE A 129 -5.35 -4.04 17.95
C ILE A 129 -5.35 -3.62 16.48
N GLU A 130 -4.28 -3.95 15.79
CA GLU A 130 -4.06 -3.69 14.37
C GLU A 130 -4.07 -5.01 13.61
N VAL A 131 -4.70 -5.02 12.44
CA VAL A 131 -4.83 -6.17 11.55
C VAL A 131 -4.41 -5.73 10.16
N ASP A 132 -3.35 -6.31 9.64
CA ASP A 132 -2.90 -6.07 8.28
C ASP A 132 -3.13 -7.33 7.42
N SER A 133 -4.11 -7.25 6.52
CA SER A 133 -4.47 -8.37 5.67
C SER A 133 -3.49 -8.61 4.52
N ASP A 134 -2.64 -7.64 4.14
CA ASP A 134 -1.64 -7.82 3.05
C ASP A 134 -0.50 -8.73 3.52
N ILE A 135 -0.08 -8.57 4.78
CA ILE A 135 0.96 -9.41 5.41
C ILE A 135 0.40 -10.50 6.33
N MET A 136 -0.93 -10.60 6.42
CA MET A 136 -1.64 -11.58 7.27
C MET A 136 -1.14 -11.59 8.71
N ASN A 137 -1.15 -10.42 9.36
CA ASN A 137 -0.63 -10.25 10.70
C ASN A 137 -1.54 -9.36 11.57
N ALA A 138 -1.75 -9.76 12.83
CA ALA A 138 -2.36 -8.94 13.86
C ALA A 138 -1.32 -8.54 14.91
N TYR A 139 -1.31 -7.29 15.36
CA TYR A 139 -0.29 -6.72 16.25
C TYR A 139 -0.78 -5.50 17.04
N LYS A 140 0.02 -5.07 18.03
CA LYS A 140 -0.10 -3.78 18.73
C LYS A 140 1.27 -3.10 18.68
N GLY A 141 1.45 -2.11 17.81
CA GLY A 141 2.78 -1.53 17.53
C GLY A 141 3.72 -2.58 16.95
N ILE A 142 4.75 -2.98 17.70
CA ILE A 142 5.71 -4.02 17.28
C ILE A 142 5.42 -5.41 17.85
N GLN A 143 4.41 -5.54 18.73
CA GLN A 143 4.11 -6.78 19.43
C GLN A 143 3.09 -7.62 18.65
N PRO A 144 3.40 -8.87 18.27
CA PRO A 144 2.44 -9.72 17.58
C PRO A 144 1.27 -10.09 18.50
N GLN A 145 0.06 -10.11 17.95
CA GLN A 145 -1.20 -10.41 18.62
C GLN A 145 -2.04 -11.45 17.84
N ASN A 146 -1.42 -12.20 16.92
CA ASN A 146 -2.12 -13.22 16.11
C ASN A 146 -2.89 -14.24 16.94
N ASN A 147 -2.39 -14.58 18.13
CA ASN A 147 -3.04 -15.49 19.08
C ASN A 147 -4.36 -14.95 19.65
N LYS A 148 -4.62 -13.65 19.52
CA LYS A 148 -5.87 -13.01 19.94
C LYS A 148 -6.90 -12.95 18.82
N MET A 149 -6.51 -13.21 17.57
CA MET A 149 -7.39 -13.17 16.41
C MET A 149 -7.85 -14.58 16.05
N SER A 150 -9.14 -14.74 15.78
CA SER A 150 -9.75 -15.98 15.29
C SER A 150 -10.69 -15.66 14.12
N GLY A 151 -10.55 -16.40 13.02
CA GLY A 151 -11.34 -16.25 11.80
C GLY A 151 -10.88 -17.28 10.76
N ALA A 152 -11.68 -17.48 9.71
CA ALA A 152 -11.29 -18.42 8.64
C ALA A 152 -10.12 -17.92 7.79
N ALA A 153 -9.94 -16.60 7.72
CA ALA A 153 -8.91 -15.90 6.97
C ALA A 153 -8.65 -14.51 7.58
N PHE A 154 -8.01 -13.62 6.82
CA PHE A 154 -7.93 -12.19 7.13
C PHE A 154 -9.05 -11.40 6.42
N PRO A 155 -9.49 -10.25 6.99
CA PRO A 155 -10.50 -9.40 6.37
C PRO A 155 -10.15 -9.06 4.91
N THR A 156 -11.13 -9.15 4.03
CA THR A 156 -11.01 -8.81 2.61
C THR A 156 -12.19 -7.93 2.22
N LEU A 157 -11.96 -6.91 1.39
CA LEU A 157 -13.02 -6.06 0.86
C LEU A 157 -13.25 -6.40 -0.61
N LEU A 158 -14.43 -6.94 -0.91
CA LEU A 158 -14.82 -7.38 -2.25
C LEU A 158 -15.18 -6.20 -3.15
N PRO A 159 -15.18 -6.37 -4.48
CA PRO A 159 -15.77 -5.40 -5.39
C PRO A 159 -17.21 -5.03 -5.01
N GLY A 160 -17.54 -3.74 -5.09
CA GLY A 160 -18.86 -3.22 -4.70
C GLY A 160 -18.99 -2.91 -3.21
N SER A 161 -20.21 -3.04 -2.69
CA SER A 161 -20.54 -2.64 -1.32
C SER A 161 -20.09 -3.68 -0.31
N ASN A 162 -19.31 -3.24 0.68
CA ASN A 162 -18.85 -4.04 1.81
C ASN A 162 -19.50 -3.55 3.10
N ALA A 163 -20.29 -4.40 3.76
CA ALA A 163 -20.92 -4.08 5.04
C ALA A 163 -19.93 -4.30 6.18
N ILE A 164 -19.75 -3.29 7.03
CA ILE A 164 -18.84 -3.31 8.18
C ILE A 164 -19.67 -3.13 9.45
N SER A 165 -19.54 -4.07 10.38
CA SER A 165 -20.21 -4.00 11.69
C SER A 165 -19.40 -4.73 12.74
N TRP A 166 -19.69 -4.51 14.01
CA TRP A 166 -19.00 -5.20 15.10
C TRP A 166 -19.89 -5.35 16.33
N VAL A 167 -19.50 -6.27 17.20
CA VAL A 167 -20.05 -6.46 18.55
C VAL A 167 -18.89 -6.39 19.54
N GLY A 168 -19.10 -5.74 20.67
CA GLY A 168 -18.08 -5.54 21.71
C GLY A 168 -17.84 -4.05 22.00
N ASP A 169 -16.90 -3.78 22.89
CA ASP A 169 -16.51 -2.41 23.25
C ASP A 169 -15.50 -1.86 22.24
N VAL A 170 -15.99 -1.12 21.24
CA VAL A 170 -15.19 -0.46 20.21
C VAL A 170 -15.58 1.00 20.18
N THR A 171 -14.59 1.87 20.41
CA THR A 171 -14.76 3.32 20.32
C THR A 171 -14.57 3.79 18.87
N GLN A 172 -13.63 3.19 18.15
CA GLN A 172 -13.27 3.61 16.81
C GLN A 172 -12.70 2.44 16.01
N LEU A 173 -13.09 2.36 14.75
CA LEU A 173 -12.49 1.46 13.77
C LEU A 173 -11.94 2.30 12.60
N GLU A 174 -10.65 2.15 12.30
CA GLU A 174 -9.98 2.83 11.19
C GLU A 174 -9.59 1.80 10.12
N ILE A 175 -10.04 1.98 8.89
CA ILE A 175 -9.75 1.07 7.76
C ILE A 175 -8.97 1.83 6.71
N VAL A 176 -7.83 1.29 6.29
CA VAL A 176 -7.18 1.66 5.02
C VAL A 176 -7.57 0.59 4.00
N PRO A 177 -8.48 0.89 3.05
CA PRO A 177 -9.09 -0.17 2.23
C PRO A 177 -8.15 -0.85 1.23
N ARG A 178 -7.13 -0.12 0.77
CA ARG A 178 -6.11 -0.53 -0.21
C ARG A 178 -6.67 -1.03 -1.54
N TRP A 179 -7.67 -0.32 -2.09
CA TRP A 179 -8.29 -0.64 -3.39
C TRP A 179 -7.24 -0.90 -4.48
N CYS A 180 -7.43 -1.98 -5.23
CA CYS A 180 -6.50 -2.43 -6.25
C CYS A 180 -7.20 -2.73 -7.58
N CYS A 181 -6.48 -2.50 -8.67
CA CYS A 181 -6.93 -2.76 -10.05
C CYS A 181 -5.74 -3.20 -10.93
N LEU A 182 -5.98 -3.44 -12.23
CA LEU A 182 -4.93 -3.83 -13.20
C LEU A 182 -4.31 -2.64 -13.93
#